data_AF-A0A497T743-F1
#
_entry.id   AF-A0A497T743-F1
#
_cell.length_a   1.000
_cell.length_b   1.000
_cell.length_c   1.000
_cell.angle_alpha   90.00
_cell.angle_beta   90.00
_cell.angle_gamma   90.00
#
_symmetry.space_group_name_H-M   'P 1'
#
loop_
_entity.id
_entity.type
_entity.pdbx_description
1 polymer ?
#
loop_
_entity_poly.entity_id
_entity_poly.type
_entity_poly.pdbx_seq_one_letter_code
_entity_poly.pdbx_strand_id
1 'polypeptide(L)'
;MGEWKCGKCGKVYTTAELVKLKRVPLVPEDTDPWKQHGFTCVCECGYVFHRDRWHIKTPFEIKSEIGVLKGVVSTVFLELNYGTPEEPLWYETMVFVDEPRDVECWLCLRYRTKDEAEKGHRRVVEALKKGRFKVVPEEWVLLVDVEGEEHEEGC
;
A
#
# COMPACT_ATOMS: atom_id res chain seq x y z
N MET A 1 -18.86 10.46 -6.32
CA MET A 1 -18.94 9.67 -5.07
C MET A 1 -18.12 8.40 -5.29
N GLY A 2 -17.44 7.87 -4.27
CA GLY A 2 -16.61 6.67 -4.41
C GLY A 2 -17.44 5.40 -4.67
N GLU A 3 -16.94 4.53 -5.55
CA GLU A 3 -17.50 3.20 -5.83
C GLU A 3 -16.70 2.12 -5.10
N TRP A 4 -17.38 1.17 -4.50
CA TRP A 4 -16.79 0.13 -3.66
C TRP A 4 -17.18 -1.25 -4.16
N LYS A 5 -16.21 -2.12 -4.41
CA LYS A 5 -16.44 -3.45 -4.97
C LYS A 5 -16.17 -4.54 -3.94
N CYS A 6 -17.13 -5.46 -3.80
CA CYS A 6 -16.94 -6.67 -3.01
C CYS A 6 -15.93 -7.61 -3.69
N GLY A 7 -14.88 -8.01 -2.97
CA GLY A 7 -13.84 -8.91 -3.48
C GLY A 7 -14.29 -10.35 -3.71
N LYS A 8 -15.44 -10.76 -3.15
CA LYS A 8 -16.00 -12.11 -3.27
C LYS A 8 -17.05 -12.25 -4.37
N CYS A 9 -18.14 -11.47 -4.30
CA CYS A 9 -19.24 -11.58 -5.28
C CYS A 9 -19.19 -10.52 -6.40
N GLY A 10 -18.26 -9.56 -6.33
CA GLY A 10 -18.10 -8.54 -7.37
C GLY A 10 -19.15 -7.42 -7.36
N LYS A 11 -20.16 -7.46 -6.48
CA LYS A 11 -21.16 -6.38 -6.34
C LYS A 11 -20.47 -5.04 -6.04
N VAL A 12 -20.91 -3.99 -6.73
CA VAL A 12 -20.42 -2.63 -6.55
C VAL A 12 -21.47 -1.82 -5.77
N TYR A 13 -21.00 -1.03 -4.82
CA TYR A 13 -21.77 -0.16 -3.95
C TYR A 13 -21.29 1.27 -4.11
N THR A 14 -22.19 2.23 -4.12
CA THR A 14 -21.83 3.63 -3.82
C THR A 14 -21.43 3.76 -2.35
N THR A 15 -20.66 4.80 -1.99
CA THR A 15 -20.38 5.09 -0.57
C THR A 15 -21.66 5.15 0.29
N ALA A 16 -22.74 5.72 -0.24
CA ALA A 16 -24.01 5.85 0.48
C ALA A 16 -24.72 4.49 0.72
N GLU A 17 -24.55 3.52 -0.17
CA GLU A 17 -25.05 2.16 0.02
C GLU A 17 -24.14 1.37 0.96
N LEU A 18 -22.82 1.50 0.80
CA LEU A 18 -21.83 0.79 1.61
C LEU A 18 -22.02 1.10 3.11
N VAL A 19 -22.20 2.36 3.48
CA VAL A 19 -22.34 2.75 4.90
C VAL A 19 -23.61 2.23 5.56
N LYS A 20 -24.60 1.78 4.78
CA LYS A 20 -25.85 1.16 5.26
C LYS A 20 -25.73 -0.34 5.46
N LEU A 21 -24.65 -0.97 5.01
CA LEU A 21 -24.41 -2.39 5.21
C LEU A 21 -24.20 -2.73 6.69
N LYS A 22 -24.38 -4.01 7.02
CA LYS A 22 -24.02 -4.55 8.34
C LYS A 22 -22.56 -4.20 8.64
N ARG A 23 -22.29 -3.77 9.87
CA ARG A 23 -20.94 -3.48 10.36
C ARG A 23 -20.46 -4.55 11.34
N VAL A 24 -19.16 -4.80 11.34
CA VAL A 24 -18.45 -5.66 12.29
C VAL A 24 -17.16 -4.96 12.73
N PRO A 25 -16.56 -5.33 13.87
CA PRO A 25 -15.25 -4.83 14.25
C PRO A 25 -14.22 -5.04 13.14
N LEU A 26 -13.39 -4.02 12.88
CA LEU A 26 -12.31 -4.11 11.90
C LEU A 26 -11.26 -5.14 12.34
N VAL A 27 -10.98 -5.20 13.63
CA VAL A 27 -10.14 -6.23 14.26
C VAL A 27 -11.06 -7.08 15.15
N PRO A 28 -11.25 -8.38 14.86
CA PRO A 28 -12.14 -9.25 15.65
C PRO A 28 -11.81 -9.31 17.14
N GLU A 29 -10.54 -9.11 17.47
CA GLU A 29 -9.98 -9.20 18.81
C GLU A 29 -10.17 -7.92 19.63
N ASP A 30 -10.67 -6.82 19.03
CA ASP A 30 -10.94 -5.57 19.74
C ASP A 30 -12.00 -5.78 20.84
N THR A 31 -11.67 -5.36 22.06
CA THR A 31 -12.58 -5.40 23.21
C THR A 31 -13.49 -4.17 23.27
N ASP A 32 -13.02 -3.02 22.77
CA ASP A 32 -13.80 -1.79 22.58
C ASP A 32 -13.47 -1.16 21.21
N PRO A 33 -14.11 -1.63 20.11
CA PRO A 33 -13.82 -1.15 18.76
C PRO A 33 -14.01 0.36 18.58
N TRP A 34 -14.84 1.02 19.41
CA TRP A 34 -15.07 2.47 19.30
C TRP A 34 -13.85 3.32 19.72
N LYS A 35 -12.95 2.75 20.53
CA LYS A 35 -11.72 3.41 21.00
C LYS A 35 -10.45 2.85 20.35
N GLN A 36 -10.59 1.81 19.54
CA GLN A 36 -9.48 1.09 18.92
C GLN A 36 -9.53 1.28 17.39
N HIS A 37 -9.80 0.22 16.63
CA HIS A 37 -9.68 0.22 15.17
C HIS A 37 -10.99 0.50 14.45
N GLY A 38 -12.09 0.67 15.17
CA GLY A 38 -13.40 0.97 14.60
C GLY A 38 -14.07 -0.25 13.96
N PHE A 39 -14.94 0.04 12.99
CA PHE A 39 -15.79 -0.94 12.33
C PHE A 39 -15.55 -0.94 10.82
N THR A 40 -15.82 -2.07 10.20
CA THR A 40 -15.85 -2.23 8.74
C THR A 40 -17.20 -2.80 8.30
N CYS A 41 -17.52 -2.67 7.01
CA CYS A 41 -18.77 -3.12 6.43
C CYS A 41 -18.69 -4.58 5.98
N VAL A 42 -19.83 -5.25 5.91
CA VAL A 42 -19.97 -6.64 5.45
C VAL A 42 -20.92 -6.67 4.27
N CYS A 43 -20.46 -7.17 3.13
CA CYS A 43 -21.29 -7.46 1.97
C CYS A 43 -22.33 -8.54 2.29
N GLU A 44 -23.47 -8.51 1.58
CA GLU A 44 -24.53 -9.53 1.67
C GLU A 44 -24.01 -10.97 1.46
N CYS A 45 -22.94 -11.16 0.67
CA CYS A 45 -22.32 -12.47 0.45
C CYS A 45 -21.36 -12.93 1.58
N GLY A 46 -21.25 -12.15 2.64
CA GLY A 46 -20.42 -12.41 3.82
C GLY A 46 -18.98 -11.88 3.72
N TYR A 47 -18.60 -11.21 2.62
CA TYR A 47 -17.27 -10.59 2.49
C TYR A 47 -17.14 -9.37 3.41
N VAL A 48 -16.07 -9.34 4.21
CA VAL A 48 -15.79 -8.26 5.15
C VAL A 48 -14.76 -7.31 4.54
N PHE A 49 -15.18 -6.08 4.25
CA PHE A 49 -14.32 -5.07 3.64
C PHE A 49 -13.09 -4.80 4.50
N HIS A 50 -11.96 -4.47 3.87
CA HIS A 50 -10.62 -4.25 4.42
C HIS A 50 -9.93 -5.48 5.02
N ARG A 51 -10.69 -6.47 5.49
CA ARG A 51 -10.18 -7.70 6.11
C ARG A 51 -9.98 -8.82 5.10
N ASP A 52 -11.00 -9.09 4.30
CA ASP A 52 -11.00 -10.21 3.35
C ASP A 52 -10.34 -9.87 2.01
N ARG A 53 -9.83 -8.64 1.88
CA ARG A 53 -9.26 -8.15 0.63
C ARG A 53 -8.08 -8.98 0.19
N TRP A 54 -8.11 -9.33 -1.09
CA TRP A 54 -7.02 -10.03 -1.73
C TRP A 54 -5.75 -9.16 -1.74
N HIS A 55 -4.62 -9.77 -1.42
CA HIS A 55 -3.32 -9.12 -1.52
C HIS A 55 -2.21 -10.15 -1.82
N ILE A 56 -1.12 -9.67 -2.40
CA ILE A 56 0.15 -10.38 -2.58
C ILE A 56 1.24 -9.52 -1.97
N LYS A 57 2.11 -10.13 -1.18
CA LYS A 57 3.34 -9.51 -0.68
C LYS A 57 4.52 -10.37 -1.09
N THR A 58 5.49 -9.77 -1.76
CA THR A 58 6.76 -10.43 -2.11
C THR A 58 7.90 -9.66 -1.47
N PRO A 59 8.59 -10.23 -0.46
CA PRO A 59 9.76 -9.60 0.11
C PRO A 59 10.89 -9.55 -0.94
N PHE A 60 11.75 -8.54 -0.83
CA PHE A 60 12.96 -8.43 -1.63
C PHE A 60 14.15 -8.02 -0.77
N GLU A 61 15.33 -8.42 -1.24
CA GLU A 61 16.62 -7.94 -0.78
C GLU A 61 17.49 -7.71 -2.02
N ILE A 62 17.97 -6.49 -2.22
CA ILE A 62 18.72 -6.08 -3.41
C ILE A 62 19.92 -5.22 -3.02
N LYS A 63 21.02 -5.32 -3.77
CA LYS A 63 22.20 -4.46 -3.58
C LYS A 63 22.08 -3.20 -4.43
N SER A 64 22.36 -2.06 -3.83
CA SER A 64 22.38 -0.73 -4.46
C SER A 64 23.69 0.00 -4.15
N GLU A 65 23.87 1.18 -4.73
CA GLU A 65 24.99 2.09 -4.46
C GLU A 65 25.09 2.56 -3.00
N ILE A 66 23.97 2.58 -2.27
CA ILE A 66 23.92 3.00 -0.85
C ILE A 66 23.87 1.82 0.12
N GLY A 67 24.06 0.59 -0.37
CA GLY A 67 24.03 -0.63 0.44
C GLY A 67 22.89 -1.57 0.06
N VAL A 68 22.53 -2.45 1.00
CA VAL A 68 21.47 -3.45 0.80
C VAL A 68 20.12 -2.83 1.12
N LEU A 69 19.20 -2.87 0.17
CA LEU A 69 17.80 -2.48 0.35
C LEU A 69 16.96 -3.71 0.63
N LYS A 70 16.16 -3.68 1.69
CA LYS A 70 15.16 -4.71 2.00
C LYS A 70 13.78 -4.10 2.06
N GLY A 71 12.79 -4.86 1.66
CA GLY A 71 11.41 -4.40 1.71
C GLY A 71 10.43 -5.38 1.10
N VAL A 72 9.28 -4.86 0.67
CA VAL A 72 8.20 -5.65 0.10
C VAL A 72 7.58 -4.98 -1.12
N VAL A 73 7.38 -5.77 -2.18
CA VAL A 73 6.44 -5.43 -3.25
C VAL A 73 5.06 -5.87 -2.78
N SER A 74 4.13 -4.94 -2.64
CA SER A 74 2.77 -5.20 -2.15
C SER A 74 1.77 -4.89 -3.25
N THR A 75 0.95 -5.87 -3.61
CA THR A 75 -0.20 -5.68 -4.51
C THR A 75 -1.48 -5.98 -3.77
N VAL A 76 -2.46 -5.09 -3.82
CA VAL A 76 -3.70 -5.18 -3.03
C VAL A 76 -4.92 -4.89 -3.89
N PHE A 77 -6.02 -5.57 -3.59
CA PHE A 77 -7.35 -5.14 -4.02
C PHE A 77 -7.80 -3.97 -3.12
N LEU A 78 -7.93 -2.79 -3.72
CA LEU A 78 -8.21 -1.52 -3.04
C LEU A 78 -9.63 -1.46 -2.48
N GLU A 79 -10.55 -2.26 -3.03
CA GLU A 79 -12.00 -2.23 -2.76
C GLU A 79 -12.68 -0.93 -3.22
N LEU A 80 -12.00 0.20 -3.18
CA LEU A 80 -12.41 1.49 -3.72
C LEU A 80 -11.92 1.68 -5.16
N ASN A 81 -12.75 2.24 -6.03
CA ASN A 81 -12.37 2.63 -7.39
C ASN A 81 -11.52 3.90 -7.36
N TYR A 82 -10.27 3.81 -7.81
CA TYR A 82 -9.36 4.95 -7.99
C TYR A 82 -9.29 5.46 -9.45
N GLY A 83 -10.09 4.87 -10.35
CA GLY A 83 -10.21 5.26 -11.76
C GLY A 83 -11.50 6.06 -12.02
N THR A 84 -11.97 5.99 -13.26
CA THR A 84 -13.32 6.48 -13.62
C THR A 84 -14.33 5.32 -13.60
N PRO A 85 -15.64 5.57 -13.68
CA PRO A 85 -16.63 4.50 -13.83
C PRO A 85 -16.40 3.64 -15.10
N GLU A 86 -15.92 4.25 -16.18
CA GLU A 86 -15.65 3.58 -17.46
C GLU A 86 -14.34 2.78 -17.44
N GLU A 87 -13.32 3.32 -16.77
CA GLU A 87 -12.00 2.71 -16.60
C GLU A 87 -11.65 2.55 -15.11
N PRO A 88 -12.27 1.58 -14.44
CA PRO A 88 -12.13 1.47 -12.99
C PRO A 88 -10.80 0.83 -12.62
N LEU A 89 -10.20 1.34 -11.54
CA LEU A 89 -8.91 0.89 -11.03
C LEU A 89 -9.10 0.37 -9.60
N TRP A 90 -9.11 -0.95 -9.48
CA TRP A 90 -9.47 -1.67 -8.25
C TRP A 90 -8.28 -2.29 -7.53
N TYR A 91 -7.12 -2.35 -8.18
CA TYR A 91 -5.92 -2.98 -7.64
C TYR A 91 -4.76 -2.01 -7.71
N GLU A 92 -3.84 -2.12 -6.78
CA GLU A 92 -2.65 -1.27 -6.70
C GLU A 92 -1.42 -2.11 -6.36
N THR A 93 -0.27 -1.77 -6.96
CA THR A 93 1.05 -2.27 -6.59
C THR A 93 1.92 -1.12 -6.14
N MET A 94 2.51 -1.27 -4.95
CA MET A 94 3.48 -0.37 -4.36
C MET A 94 4.75 -1.14 -3.95
N VAL A 95 5.84 -0.41 -3.77
CA VAL A 95 7.10 -0.91 -3.21
C VAL A 95 7.34 -0.18 -1.91
N PHE A 96 7.52 -0.92 -0.83
CA PHE A 96 7.88 -0.38 0.48
C PHE A 96 9.30 -0.85 0.78
N VAL A 97 10.18 0.07 1.18
CA VAL A 97 11.53 -0.23 1.64
C VAL A 97 11.49 -0.13 3.17
N ASP A 98 11.87 -1.22 3.84
CA ASP A 98 11.91 -1.28 5.30
C ASP A 98 13.32 -0.92 5.83
N GLU A 99 14.35 -1.23 5.05
CA GLU A 99 15.75 -0.96 5.36
C GLU A 99 16.53 -0.50 4.11
N PRO A 100 17.26 0.63 4.17
CA PRO A 100 17.22 1.64 5.23
C PRO A 100 15.92 2.47 5.18
N ARG A 101 15.54 3.10 6.30
CA ARG A 101 14.22 3.75 6.48
C ARG A 101 14.05 5.08 5.73
N ASP A 102 15.14 5.64 5.25
CA ASP A 102 15.23 6.91 4.52
C ASP A 102 15.07 6.75 3.01
N VAL A 103 14.84 5.53 2.52
CA VAL A 103 14.59 5.27 1.11
C VAL A 103 13.09 5.06 0.90
N GLU A 104 12.45 5.98 0.19
CA GLU A 104 11.05 5.84 -0.20
C GLU A 104 10.92 5.46 -1.68
N CYS A 105 9.86 4.71 -2.01
CA CYS A 105 9.53 4.39 -3.39
C CYS A 105 8.09 4.82 -3.70
N TRP A 106 7.96 5.90 -4.45
CA TRP A 106 6.68 6.45 -4.90
C TRP A 106 6.02 5.66 -6.04
N LEU A 107 6.50 4.46 -6.36
CA LEU A 107 5.90 3.63 -7.38
C LEU A 107 4.46 3.26 -6.98
N CYS A 108 3.50 3.75 -7.75
CA CYS A 108 2.09 3.45 -7.58
C CYS A 108 1.51 3.03 -8.93
N LEU A 109 1.37 1.72 -9.14
CA LEU A 109 0.78 1.16 -10.36
C LEU A 109 -0.61 0.62 -10.06
N ARG A 110 -1.62 1.05 -10.81
CA ARG A 110 -3.01 0.64 -10.61
C ARG A 110 -3.54 -0.16 -11.78
N TYR A 111 -4.46 -1.08 -11.50
CA TYR A 111 -4.96 -2.05 -12.47
C TYR A 111 -6.47 -2.25 -12.34
N ARG A 112 -7.09 -2.63 -13.46
CA ARG A 112 -8.53 -2.88 -13.55
C ARG A 112 -8.87 -4.29 -13.08
N THR A 113 -8.03 -5.26 -13.44
CA THR A 113 -8.28 -6.68 -13.16
C THR A 113 -7.22 -7.29 -12.24
N LYS A 114 -7.60 -8.38 -11.56
CA LYS A 114 -6.67 -9.16 -10.74
C LYS A 114 -5.50 -9.71 -11.57
N ASP A 115 -5.77 -10.21 -12.76
CA ASP A 115 -4.74 -10.77 -13.64
C ASP A 115 -3.70 -9.73 -14.08
N GLU A 116 -4.16 -8.50 -14.40
CA GLU A 116 -3.26 -7.37 -14.67
C GLU A 116 -2.43 -7.03 -13.45
N ALA A 117 -3.04 -6.98 -12.26
CA ALA A 117 -2.36 -6.70 -11.01
C ALA A 117 -1.28 -7.75 -10.69
N GLU A 118 -1.57 -9.04 -10.89
CA GLU A 118 -0.60 -10.12 -10.73
C GLU A 118 0.55 -10.04 -11.76
N LYS A 119 0.25 -9.72 -13.02
CA LYS A 119 1.28 -9.50 -14.05
C LYS A 119 2.15 -8.28 -13.72
N GLY A 120 1.53 -7.20 -13.25
CA GLY A 120 2.19 -5.99 -12.80
C GLY A 120 3.11 -6.24 -11.61
N HIS A 121 2.62 -6.93 -10.59
CA HIS A 121 3.39 -7.38 -9.43
C HIS A 121 4.65 -8.14 -9.86
N ARG A 122 4.50 -9.19 -10.70
CA ARG A 122 5.63 -9.97 -11.20
C ARG A 122 6.63 -9.11 -11.97
N ARG A 123 6.16 -8.16 -12.78
CA ARG A 123 7.05 -7.25 -13.51
C ARG A 123 7.89 -6.38 -12.59
N VAL A 124 7.32 -5.87 -11.49
CA VAL A 124 8.05 -5.05 -10.49
C VAL A 124 9.08 -5.91 -9.76
N VAL A 125 8.68 -7.08 -9.27
CA VAL A 125 9.60 -8.03 -8.61
C VAL A 125 10.77 -8.40 -9.54
N GLU A 126 10.49 -8.71 -10.80
CA GLU A 126 11.52 -9.03 -11.78
C GLU A 126 12.35 -7.81 -12.23
N ALA A 127 11.86 -6.58 -12.07
CA ALA A 127 12.67 -5.38 -12.27
C ALA A 127 13.69 -5.24 -11.14
N LEU A 128 13.26 -5.36 -9.89
CA LEU A 128 14.12 -5.29 -8.70
C LEU A 128 15.21 -6.38 -8.74
N LYS A 129 14.84 -7.64 -8.98
CA LYS A 129 15.78 -8.76 -9.08
C LYS A 129 16.84 -8.58 -10.17
N LYS A 130 16.49 -7.92 -11.27
CA LYS A 130 17.39 -7.66 -12.40
C LYS A 130 18.19 -6.36 -12.26
N GLY A 131 18.12 -5.69 -11.10
CA GLY A 131 18.82 -4.43 -10.88
C GLY A 131 18.27 -3.26 -11.70
N ARG A 132 17.00 -3.32 -12.16
CA ARG A 132 16.38 -2.27 -12.96
C ARG A 132 15.71 -1.23 -12.08
N PHE A 133 16.52 -0.56 -11.27
CA PHE A 133 16.12 0.55 -10.41
C PHE A 133 17.28 1.55 -10.33
N LYS A 134 17.02 2.72 -9.75
CA LYS A 134 18.02 3.74 -9.46
C LYS A 134 17.66 4.37 -8.12
N VAL A 135 18.63 4.56 -7.24
CA VAL A 135 18.44 5.40 -6.05
C VAL A 135 18.82 6.82 -6.43
N VAL A 136 17.97 7.79 -6.11
CA VAL A 136 18.21 9.20 -6.39
C VAL A 136 18.19 9.97 -5.08
N PRO A 137 19.21 10.80 -4.78
CA PRO A 137 19.15 11.70 -3.63
C PRO A 137 18.01 12.72 -3.86
N GLU A 138 17.06 12.76 -2.94
CA GLU A 138 15.94 13.72 -2.99
C GLU A 138 16.27 15.00 -2.21
N GLU A 139 17.02 14.87 -1.11
CA GLU A 139 17.44 15.98 -0.26
C GLU A 139 18.97 16.16 -0.30
N TRP A 140 19.40 17.41 -0.52
CA TRP A 140 20.80 17.82 -0.39
C TRP A 140 20.88 18.79 0.79
N VAL A 141 21.71 18.47 1.78
CA VAL A 141 21.94 19.34 2.93
C VAL A 141 23.33 19.99 2.79
N LEU A 142 23.38 21.32 2.78
CA LEU A 142 24.62 22.06 2.90
C LEU A 142 24.98 22.17 4.39
N LEU A 143 26.05 21.51 4.80
CA LEU A 143 26.63 21.66 6.12
C LEU A 143 27.78 22.67 6.03
N VAL A 144 27.69 23.73 6.83
CA VAL A 144 28.76 24.73 6.98
C VAL A 144 29.41 24.49 8.33
N ASP A 145 30.66 24.05 8.32
CA ASP A 145 31.48 23.98 9.52
C ASP A 145 31.98 25.39 9.84
N VAL A 146 31.51 25.95 10.96
CA VAL A 146 32.00 27.23 11.48
C VAL A 146 32.85 26.89 12.70
N GLU A 147 34.17 26.99 12.58
CA GLU A 147 35.10 26.76 13.69
C GLU A 147 34.66 27.57 14.93
N GLY A 148 34.21 26.89 15.99
CA GLY A 148 33.95 27.50 17.30
C GLY A 148 32.61 27.22 17.99
N GLU A 149 31.66 26.49 17.39
CA GLU A 149 30.42 26.09 18.09
C GLU A 149 30.36 24.57 18.33
N GLU A 150 30.43 24.16 19.60
CA GLU A 150 30.18 22.79 20.03
C GLU A 150 28.70 22.46 19.80
N HIS A 151 28.39 21.63 18.80
CA HIS A 151 27.06 21.03 18.68
C HIS A 151 26.92 19.91 19.72
N GLU A 152 26.19 20.19 20.81
CA GLU A 152 25.75 19.14 21.74
C GLU A 152 24.76 18.20 21.01
N GLU A 153 25.17 16.93 20.85
CA GLU A 153 24.30 15.86 20.39
C GLU A 153 23.24 15.58 21.47
N GLY A 154 22.01 16.06 21.25
CA GLY A 154 20.85 15.73 22.08
C GLY A 154 20.25 14.37 21.68
N CYS A 155 20.32 13.41 22.61
CA CYS A 155 19.65 12.10 22.60
C CYS A 155 18.13 12.16 22.37
#